data_AF-A0AAE0DSZ7-F1
#
_entry.id   AF-A0AAE0DSZ7-F1
#
_cell.length_a   1.000
_cell.length_b   1.000
_cell.length_c   1.000
_cell.angle_alpha   90.00
_cell.angle_beta   90.00
_cell.angle_gamma   90.00
#
_symmetry.space_group_name_H-M   'P 1'
#
loop_
_entity.id
_entity.type
_entity.pdbx_description
1 polymer ?
#
loop_
_entity_poly.entity_id
_entity_poly.type
_entity_poly.pdbx_seq_one_letter_code
_entity_poly.pdbx_strand_id
1 'polypeptide(L)'
;MVLSLFTYFSLPNPSTMAEAPISLIHLFAAFVIIFTVAYYSLKCKFVYLVDFTCYLPADSLRTPISNFIEHLERCNVSNRESLDFQVKVSERSGIGDEACVPISIHELPPDSTLNASREETTQVMFTVVNELLTKHNVNPKSIDNLVSNCSLFCPSPSITTMIINKFGFRSNIKSISLSGMGCSAGILSISLAKDLLKVHKNSLALVLSMEAVSPNGYKGSTKSMLISNVIFRMGRAAILLSNRHQDKHKAKYKLQHLV
;
A
#
# COMPACT_ATOMS: atom_id res chain seq x y z
N MET A 1 -46.76 -3.69 42.92
CA MET A 1 -45.33 -3.42 43.19
C MET A 1 -44.78 -2.37 42.23
N VAL A 2 -45.44 -1.21 42.11
CA VAL A 2 -45.01 -0.07 41.25
C VAL A 2 -45.33 1.29 41.93
N LEU A 3 -46.01 1.32 43.09
CA LEU A 3 -46.43 2.57 43.75
C LEU A 3 -45.54 3.03 44.92
N SER A 4 -44.41 2.39 45.18
CA SER A 4 -43.53 2.70 46.34
C SER A 4 -42.18 3.33 45.97
N LEU A 5 -41.96 3.68 44.69
CA LEU A 5 -40.69 4.25 44.21
C LEU A 5 -40.76 5.74 43.83
N PHE A 6 -41.94 6.37 43.95
CA PHE A 6 -42.14 7.78 43.59
C PHE A 6 -42.07 8.76 44.78
N THR A 7 -41.82 8.30 46.00
CA THR A 7 -41.81 9.14 47.21
C THR A 7 -40.42 9.67 47.60
N TYR A 8 -39.36 9.41 46.82
CA TYR A 8 -38.00 9.90 47.11
C TYR A 8 -37.51 11.04 46.19
N PHE A 9 -38.37 11.58 45.33
CA PHE A 9 -38.09 12.81 44.58
C PHE A 9 -39.10 13.89 44.96
N SER A 10 -39.02 14.36 46.21
CA SER A 10 -39.53 15.70 46.53
C SER A 10 -38.67 16.71 45.76
N LEU A 11 -39.26 17.29 44.72
CA LEU A 11 -38.76 18.52 44.10
C LEU A 11 -38.54 19.56 45.22
N PRO A 12 -37.35 20.19 45.32
CA PRO A 12 -37.20 21.36 46.17
C PRO A 12 -38.09 22.48 45.64
N ASN A 13 -38.68 23.25 46.55
CA ASN A 13 -39.52 24.41 46.26
C ASN A 13 -38.93 25.36 45.19
N PRO A 14 -39.76 26.03 44.36
CA PRO A 14 -39.28 26.98 43.34
C PRO A 14 -38.62 28.24 43.91
N SER A 15 -38.71 28.47 45.22
CA SER A 15 -38.12 29.60 45.93
C SER A 15 -36.71 29.36 46.47
N THR A 16 -36.12 28.20 46.20
CA THR A 16 -34.72 27.87 46.57
C THR A 16 -33.88 27.44 45.37
N MET A 17 -34.14 28.00 44.18
CA MET A 17 -33.10 28.11 43.15
C MET A 17 -32.30 29.39 43.38
N ALA A 18 -31.67 29.48 44.55
CA ALA A 18 -30.56 30.39 44.72
C ALA A 18 -29.51 29.97 43.68
N GLU A 19 -29.12 30.90 42.83
CA GLU A 19 -28.01 30.76 41.90
C GLU A 19 -26.81 30.21 42.68
N ALA A 20 -26.59 28.90 42.62
CA ALA A 20 -25.42 28.31 43.21
C ALA A 20 -24.24 28.92 42.45
N PRO A 21 -23.38 29.73 43.09
CA PRO A 21 -22.30 30.38 42.37
C PRO A 21 -21.44 29.27 41.79
N ILE A 22 -21.31 29.25 40.46
CA ILE A 22 -20.44 28.30 39.78
C ILE A 22 -19.05 28.51 40.39
N SER A 23 -18.67 27.59 41.29
CA SER A 23 -17.42 27.71 42.03
C SER A 23 -16.28 27.80 41.02
N LEU A 24 -15.30 28.68 41.29
CA LEU A 24 -14.11 28.86 40.47
C LEU A 24 -13.43 27.52 40.10
N ILE A 25 -13.57 26.53 40.98
CA ILE A 25 -13.11 25.15 40.80
C ILE A 25 -13.82 24.44 39.63
N HIS A 26 -15.14 24.59 39.51
CA HIS A 26 -15.90 24.00 38.40
C HIS A 26 -15.55 24.65 37.06
N LEU A 27 -15.33 25.97 37.06
CA LEU A 27 -14.91 26.70 35.86
C LEU A 27 -13.50 26.29 35.40
N PHE A 28 -12.58 26.13 36.36
CA PHE A 28 -11.22 25.65 36.10
C PHE A 28 -11.21 24.19 35.60
N ALA A 29 -11.97 23.30 36.24
CA ALA A 29 -12.11 21.91 35.81
C ALA A 29 -12.70 21.79 34.40
N ALA A 30 -13.73 22.57 34.09
CA ALA A 30 -14.31 22.63 32.75
C ALA A 30 -13.29 23.15 31.71
N PHE A 31 -12.51 24.18 32.05
CA PHE A 31 -11.46 24.70 31.17
C PHE A 31 -10.37 23.67 30.90
N VAL A 32 -9.92 22.93 31.93
CA VAL A 32 -8.93 21.85 31.77
C VAL A 32 -9.50 20.73 30.89
N ILE A 33 -10.76 20.31 31.08
CA ILE A 33 -11.39 19.28 30.26
C ILE A 33 -11.52 19.76 28.81
N ILE A 34 -12.02 20.98 28.58
CA ILE A 34 -12.16 21.55 27.23
C ILE A 34 -10.80 21.68 26.56
N PHE A 35 -9.78 22.18 27.26
CA PHE A 35 -8.43 22.30 26.74
C PHE A 35 -7.83 20.93 26.41
N THR A 36 -8.05 19.93 27.27
CA THR A 36 -7.59 18.56 27.05
C THR A 36 -8.28 17.94 25.84
N VAL A 37 -9.61 18.03 25.77
CA VAL A 37 -10.41 17.55 24.63
C VAL A 37 -10.03 18.28 23.34
N ALA A 38 -9.88 19.60 23.36
CA ALA A 38 -9.43 20.38 22.23
C ALA A 38 -8.01 19.98 21.80
N TYR A 39 -7.09 19.81 22.75
CA TYR A 39 -5.72 19.36 22.48
C TYR A 39 -5.67 17.96 21.85
N TYR A 40 -6.56 17.04 22.24
CA TYR A 40 -6.67 15.71 21.62
C TYR A 40 -7.48 15.70 20.31
N SER A 41 -8.45 16.60 20.13
CA SER A 41 -9.30 16.69 18.93
C SER A 41 -8.61 17.45 17.79
N LEU A 42 -7.89 18.53 18.12
CA LEU A 42 -7.03 19.27 17.18
C LEU A 42 -5.79 18.48 16.78
N LYS A 43 -5.47 17.41 17.53
CA LYS A 43 -4.54 16.35 17.12
C LYS A 43 -5.08 15.47 15.99
N CYS A 44 -6.06 15.91 15.21
CA CYS A 44 -6.47 15.23 13.98
C CYS A 44 -5.25 15.06 13.06
N LYS A 45 -4.73 13.82 13.00
CA LYS A 45 -3.50 13.47 12.29
C LYS A 45 -3.85 13.21 10.83
N PHE A 46 -3.92 14.28 10.06
CA PHE A 46 -4.12 14.17 8.62
C PHE A 46 -2.95 13.41 8.01
N VAL A 47 -3.28 12.45 7.15
CA VAL A 47 -2.31 11.76 6.31
C VAL A 47 -2.51 12.26 4.90
N TYR A 48 -1.44 12.77 4.33
CA TYR A 48 -1.38 13.35 3.01
C TYR A 48 -0.66 12.40 2.07
N LEU A 49 -1.22 12.16 0.90
CA LEU A 49 -0.49 11.57 -0.22
C LEU A 49 0.22 12.72 -0.93
N VAL A 50 1.53 12.82 -0.73
CA VAL A 50 2.36 13.86 -1.33
C VAL A 50 2.42 13.64 -2.83
N ASP A 51 2.92 12.47 -3.23
CA ASP A 51 2.92 12.04 -4.62
C ASP A 51 3.09 10.51 -4.72
N PHE A 52 2.98 9.98 -5.93
CA PHE A 52 3.29 8.61 -6.28
C PHE A 52 3.93 8.55 -7.66
N THR A 53 4.67 7.48 -7.89
CA THR A 53 5.26 7.13 -9.18
C THR A 53 4.92 5.68 -9.50
N CYS A 54 4.48 5.43 -10.73
CA CYS A 54 4.26 4.09 -11.24
C CYS A 54 5.36 3.75 -12.23
N TYR A 55 5.81 2.50 -12.23
CA TYR A 55 6.78 2.06 -13.23
C TYR A 55 6.12 1.95 -14.59
N LEU A 56 6.72 2.61 -15.58
CA LEU A 56 6.41 2.41 -16.99
C LEU A 56 7.51 1.51 -17.59
N PRO A 57 7.21 0.25 -17.94
CA PRO A 57 8.16 -0.63 -18.60
C PRO A 57 8.54 -0.11 -20.00
N ALA A 58 9.73 -0.48 -20.48
CA ALA A 58 10.13 -0.19 -21.86
C ALA A 58 9.26 -0.95 -22.87
N ASP A 59 9.11 -0.42 -24.08
CA ASP A 59 8.30 -1.02 -25.16
C ASP A 59 8.75 -2.45 -25.51
N SER A 60 10.03 -2.76 -25.32
CA SER A 60 10.58 -4.11 -25.53
C SER A 60 10.01 -5.16 -24.57
N LEU A 61 9.38 -4.75 -23.47
CA LEU A 61 8.77 -5.66 -22.48
C LEU A 61 7.28 -5.90 -22.75
N ARG A 62 6.71 -5.26 -23.76
CA ARG A 62 5.32 -5.46 -24.15
C ARG A 62 5.08 -6.90 -24.59
N THR A 63 3.91 -7.42 -24.25
CA THR A 63 3.49 -8.78 -24.61
C THR A 63 2.14 -8.70 -25.30
N PRO A 64 2.12 -8.39 -26.62
CA PRO A 64 0.92 -8.54 -27.42
C PRO A 64 0.37 -9.96 -27.34
N ILE A 65 -0.93 -10.13 -27.58
CA ILE A 65 -1.57 -11.45 -27.53
C ILE A 65 -0.86 -12.44 -28.46
N SER A 66 -0.45 -12.00 -29.65
CA SER A 66 0.28 -12.85 -30.61
C SER A 66 1.61 -13.37 -30.07
N ASN A 67 2.41 -12.52 -29.40
CA ASN A 67 3.66 -12.93 -28.77
C ASN A 67 3.38 -13.96 -27.65
N PHE A 68 2.37 -13.70 -26.82
CA PHE A 68 1.99 -14.63 -25.76
C PHE A 68 1.62 -16.02 -26.31
N ILE A 69 0.83 -16.07 -27.39
CA ILE A 69 0.44 -17.32 -28.06
C ILE A 69 1.67 -18.05 -28.61
N GLU A 70 2.56 -17.34 -29.31
CA GLU A 70 3.80 -17.92 -29.83
C GLU A 70 4.67 -18.51 -28.72
N HIS A 71 4.81 -17.80 -27.59
CA HIS A 71 5.54 -18.28 -26.42
C HIS A 71 4.97 -19.58 -25.88
N LEU A 72 3.64 -19.65 -25.72
CA LEU A 72 2.95 -20.85 -25.24
C LEU A 72 3.16 -22.06 -26.16
N GLU A 73 3.11 -21.85 -27.48
CA GLU A 73 3.35 -22.91 -28.46
C GLU A 73 4.80 -23.42 -28.43
N ARG A 74 5.78 -22.50 -28.37
CA ARG A 74 7.21 -22.87 -28.38
C ARG A 74 7.68 -23.55 -27.11
N CYS A 75 7.12 -23.20 -25.96
CA CYS A 75 7.58 -23.75 -24.69
C CYS A 75 7.08 -25.19 -24.43
N ASN A 76 6.18 -25.75 -25.26
CA ASN A 76 5.58 -27.09 -25.10
C ASN A 76 4.98 -27.34 -23.70
N VAL A 77 4.55 -26.28 -23.00
CA VAL A 77 4.13 -26.33 -21.58
C VAL A 77 2.69 -26.84 -21.43
N SER A 78 1.95 -27.04 -22.51
CA SER A 78 0.51 -27.32 -22.43
C SER A 78 0.02 -28.21 -23.57
N ASN A 79 -0.94 -29.07 -23.26
CA ASN A 79 -1.70 -29.78 -24.29
C ASN A 79 -2.54 -28.78 -25.10
N ARG A 80 -3.02 -29.20 -26.27
CA ARG A 80 -3.80 -28.32 -27.17
C ARG A 80 -5.03 -27.70 -26.48
N GLU A 81 -5.71 -28.44 -25.63
CA GLU A 81 -6.87 -27.94 -24.89
C GLU A 81 -6.51 -26.78 -23.92
N SER A 82 -5.39 -26.89 -23.22
CA SER A 82 -4.88 -25.86 -22.31
C SER A 82 -4.38 -24.62 -23.07
N LEU A 83 -3.80 -24.81 -24.26
CA LEU A 83 -3.42 -23.71 -25.16
C LEU A 83 -4.67 -22.95 -25.64
N ASP A 84 -5.65 -23.66 -26.21
CA ASP A 84 -6.91 -23.09 -26.70
C ASP A 84 -7.66 -22.33 -25.59
N PHE A 85 -7.64 -22.87 -24.37
CA PHE A 85 -8.20 -22.20 -23.21
C PHE A 85 -7.49 -20.87 -22.89
N GLN A 86 -6.15 -20.87 -22.81
CA GLN A 86 -5.39 -19.65 -22.53
C GLN A 86 -5.54 -18.59 -23.62
N VAL A 87 -5.55 -18.99 -24.90
CA VAL A 87 -5.84 -18.11 -26.05
C VAL A 87 -7.20 -17.43 -25.85
N LYS A 88 -8.26 -18.22 -25.62
CA LYS A 88 -9.62 -17.72 -25.45
C LYS A 88 -9.78 -16.81 -24.23
N VAL A 89 -9.06 -17.08 -23.14
CA VAL A 89 -9.04 -16.20 -21.96
C VAL A 89 -8.29 -14.91 -22.29
N SER A 90 -7.17 -14.97 -23.02
CA SER A 90 -6.38 -13.80 -23.39
C SER A 90 -7.20 -12.80 -24.21
N GLU A 91 -7.87 -13.28 -25.26
CA GLU A 91 -8.75 -12.48 -26.13
C GLU A 91 -9.94 -11.83 -25.39
N ARG A 92 -10.36 -12.39 -24.25
CA ARG A 92 -11.53 -11.92 -23.47
C ARG A 92 -11.17 -11.25 -22.15
N SER A 93 -9.88 -11.19 -21.82
CA SER A 93 -9.39 -10.69 -20.53
C SER A 93 -9.52 -9.18 -20.37
N GLY A 94 -9.65 -8.45 -21.48
CA GLY A 94 -9.58 -6.98 -21.50
C GLY A 94 -8.15 -6.43 -21.32
N ILE A 95 -7.13 -7.29 -21.34
CA ILE A 95 -5.73 -6.87 -21.31
C ILE A 95 -5.30 -6.49 -22.73
N GLY A 96 -4.89 -5.24 -22.90
CA GLY A 96 -4.42 -4.73 -24.19
C GLY A 96 -2.97 -5.12 -24.51
N ASP A 97 -2.57 -4.93 -25.76
CA ASP A 97 -1.22 -5.26 -26.27
C ASP A 97 -0.11 -4.35 -25.70
N GLU A 98 -0.47 -3.33 -24.93
CA GLU A 98 0.45 -2.46 -24.17
C GLU A 98 0.87 -3.08 -22.84
N ALA A 99 0.25 -4.18 -22.42
CA ALA A 99 0.59 -4.84 -21.18
C ALA A 99 1.97 -5.52 -21.26
N CYS A 100 2.75 -5.39 -20.19
CA CYS A 100 4.11 -5.88 -20.16
C CYS A 100 4.31 -7.02 -19.15
N VAL A 101 5.36 -7.79 -19.37
CA VAL A 101 5.88 -8.81 -18.45
C VAL A 101 7.39 -8.63 -18.27
N PRO A 102 7.97 -9.14 -17.18
CA PRO A 102 9.41 -9.07 -16.94
C PRO A 102 10.22 -9.81 -18.02
N ILE A 103 11.49 -9.40 -18.20
CA ILE A 103 12.39 -9.98 -19.21
C ILE A 103 12.50 -11.51 -19.10
N SER A 104 12.51 -12.04 -17.88
CA SER A 104 12.55 -13.47 -17.58
C SER A 104 11.42 -14.28 -18.20
N ILE A 105 10.26 -13.66 -18.46
CA ILE A 105 9.11 -14.31 -19.11
C ILE A 105 9.23 -14.29 -20.64
N HIS A 106 10.03 -13.39 -21.21
CA HIS A 106 10.33 -13.34 -22.65
C HIS A 106 11.43 -14.34 -23.06
N GLU A 107 12.10 -14.98 -22.11
CA GLU A 107 13.12 -15.99 -22.37
C GLU A 107 12.51 -17.34 -22.76
N LEU A 108 13.21 -18.08 -23.63
CA LEU A 108 12.80 -19.41 -24.10
C LEU A 108 13.85 -20.46 -23.70
N PRO A 109 13.63 -21.26 -22.63
CA PRO A 109 12.46 -21.26 -21.73
C PRO A 109 12.48 -20.10 -20.70
N PRO A 110 11.33 -19.74 -20.10
CA PRO A 110 11.28 -18.68 -19.10
C PRO A 110 12.12 -18.97 -17.83
N ASP A 111 12.81 -17.95 -17.31
CA ASP A 111 13.57 -18.05 -16.06
C ASP A 111 12.67 -17.77 -14.85
N SER A 112 12.30 -18.85 -14.15
CA SER A 112 11.52 -18.79 -12.91
C SER A 112 12.39 -18.83 -11.64
N THR A 113 13.69 -18.54 -11.73
CA THR A 113 14.58 -18.57 -10.58
C THR A 113 14.32 -17.43 -9.60
N LEU A 114 14.79 -17.62 -8.36
CA LEU A 114 14.80 -16.56 -7.35
C LEU A 114 15.70 -15.39 -7.75
N ASN A 115 16.71 -15.63 -8.59
CA ASN A 115 17.60 -14.58 -9.07
C ASN A 115 16.89 -13.68 -10.08
N ALA A 116 16.21 -14.24 -11.08
CA ALA A 116 15.36 -13.47 -12.00
C ALA A 116 14.30 -12.64 -11.26
N SER A 117 13.65 -13.23 -10.25
CA SER A 117 12.67 -12.53 -9.41
C SER A 117 13.30 -11.37 -8.61
N ARG A 118 14.55 -11.55 -8.15
CA ARG A 118 15.32 -10.49 -7.47
C ARG A 118 15.69 -9.38 -8.43
N GLU A 119 16.13 -9.69 -9.63
CA GLU A 119 16.50 -8.72 -10.66
C GLU A 119 15.28 -7.89 -11.09
N GLU A 120 14.16 -8.53 -11.42
CA GLU A 120 12.88 -7.87 -11.70
C GLU A 120 12.49 -6.91 -10.56
N THR A 121 12.50 -7.40 -9.34
CA THR A 121 12.08 -6.63 -8.16
C THR A 121 12.99 -5.43 -7.93
N THR A 122 14.30 -5.64 -7.93
CA THR A 122 15.28 -4.57 -7.64
C THR A 122 15.33 -3.53 -8.75
N GLN A 123 15.36 -3.95 -10.01
CA GLN A 123 15.36 -3.04 -11.16
C GLN A 123 14.16 -2.11 -11.09
N VAL A 124 12.96 -2.66 -10.91
CA VAL A 124 11.77 -1.83 -10.96
C VAL A 124 11.59 -0.99 -9.71
N MET A 125 11.79 -1.57 -8.51
CA MET A 125 11.68 -0.81 -7.25
C MET A 125 12.69 0.34 -7.18
N PHE A 126 13.94 0.10 -7.61
CA PHE A 126 14.94 1.16 -7.63
C PHE A 126 14.55 2.28 -8.59
N THR A 127 13.99 1.95 -9.76
CA THR A 127 13.55 2.96 -10.73
C THR A 127 12.47 3.86 -10.12
N VAL A 128 11.37 3.29 -9.61
CA VAL A 128 10.26 4.10 -9.08
C VAL A 128 10.61 4.88 -7.83
N VAL A 129 11.48 4.32 -6.96
CA VAL A 129 11.97 5.04 -5.76
C VAL A 129 12.87 6.20 -6.18
N ASN A 130 13.80 5.98 -7.10
CA ASN A 130 14.70 7.02 -7.57
C ASN A 130 13.92 8.18 -8.21
N GLU A 131 12.96 7.87 -9.08
CA GLU A 131 12.11 8.85 -9.74
C GLU A 131 11.30 9.66 -8.72
N LEU A 132 10.65 9.00 -7.76
CA LEU A 132 9.85 9.67 -6.74
C LEU A 132 10.70 10.59 -5.84
N LEU A 133 11.88 10.12 -5.40
CA LEU A 133 12.79 10.90 -4.56
C LEU A 133 13.37 12.09 -5.33
N THR A 134 13.78 11.90 -6.59
CA THR A 134 14.36 12.95 -7.43
C THR A 134 13.32 14.02 -7.76
N LYS A 135 12.10 13.61 -8.14
CA LYS A 135 11.01 14.53 -8.50
C LYS A 135 10.66 15.53 -7.40
N HIS A 136 10.76 15.10 -6.15
CA HIS A 136 10.45 15.95 -4.98
C HIS A 136 11.68 16.45 -4.24
N ASN A 137 12.88 16.16 -4.75
CA ASN A 137 14.16 16.41 -4.10
C ASN A 137 14.16 15.94 -2.62
N VAL A 138 13.61 14.76 -2.37
CA VAL A 138 13.46 14.20 -1.02
C VAL A 138 14.76 13.51 -0.64
N ASN A 139 15.38 13.99 0.44
CA ASN A 139 16.53 13.31 1.03
C ASN A 139 16.08 11.92 1.55
N PRO A 140 16.70 10.80 1.12
CA PRO A 140 16.37 9.46 1.60
C PRO A 140 16.42 9.33 3.13
N LYS A 141 17.33 10.06 3.79
CA LYS A 141 17.47 10.06 5.26
C LYS A 141 16.29 10.71 5.99
N SER A 142 15.44 11.46 5.28
CA SER A 142 14.25 12.09 5.84
C SER A 142 13.01 11.20 5.87
N ILE A 143 13.07 10.01 5.24
CA ILE A 143 11.99 9.02 5.26
C ILE A 143 12.03 8.26 6.58
N ASP A 144 10.89 8.22 7.26
CA ASP A 144 10.81 7.65 8.60
C ASP A 144 10.39 6.19 8.63
N ASN A 145 9.49 5.83 7.72
CA ASN A 145 8.86 4.52 7.61
C ASN A 145 8.96 4.05 6.15
N LEU A 146 9.32 2.80 5.95
CA LEU A 146 9.34 2.13 4.66
C LEU A 146 8.48 0.88 4.75
N VAL A 147 7.40 0.85 3.99
CA VAL A 147 6.51 -0.32 3.88
C VAL A 147 6.64 -0.84 2.46
N SER A 148 7.02 -2.11 2.26
CA SER A 148 6.91 -2.77 0.97
C SER A 148 5.88 -3.88 1.02
N ASN A 149 5.23 -4.17 -0.10
CA ASN A 149 4.49 -5.41 -0.28
C ASN A 149 4.98 -6.18 -1.50
N CYS A 150 4.98 -7.50 -1.38
CA CYS A 150 5.03 -8.45 -2.48
C CYS A 150 4.54 -9.80 -1.95
N SER A 151 3.55 -10.41 -2.60
CA SER A 151 2.98 -11.67 -2.11
C SER A 151 3.84 -12.87 -2.52
N LEU A 152 4.39 -12.83 -3.73
CA LEU A 152 5.01 -13.97 -4.38
C LEU A 152 6.54 -14.00 -4.28
N PHE A 153 7.17 -12.94 -3.75
CA PHE A 153 8.61 -12.86 -3.60
C PHE A 153 9.01 -12.20 -2.27
N CYS A 154 9.48 -13.03 -1.33
CA CYS A 154 9.88 -12.64 0.02
C CYS A 154 11.34 -13.06 0.31
N PRO A 155 12.33 -12.41 -0.32
CA PRO A 155 13.72 -12.81 -0.19
C PRO A 155 14.33 -12.43 1.17
N SER A 156 15.44 -13.08 1.49
CA SER A 156 16.43 -12.61 2.45
C SER A 156 17.69 -12.20 1.68
N PRO A 157 18.16 -10.94 1.75
CA PRO A 157 17.56 -9.80 2.46
C PRO A 157 16.22 -9.34 1.86
N SER A 158 15.37 -8.73 2.70
CA SER A 158 14.05 -8.24 2.28
C SER A 158 14.12 -7.12 1.24
N ILE A 159 13.01 -6.91 0.52
CA ILE A 159 12.88 -5.81 -0.45
C ILE A 159 13.18 -4.46 0.22
N THR A 160 12.61 -4.21 1.40
CA THR A 160 12.90 -3.00 2.18
C THR A 160 14.40 -2.83 2.49
N THR A 161 15.08 -3.90 2.88
CA THR A 161 16.53 -3.87 3.17
C THR A 161 17.34 -3.53 1.92
N MET A 162 17.01 -4.11 0.77
CA MET A 162 17.67 -3.79 -0.49
C MET A 162 17.52 -2.31 -0.86
N ILE A 163 16.33 -1.74 -0.66
CA ILE A 163 16.05 -0.31 -0.90
C ILE A 163 16.82 0.59 0.06
N ILE A 164 16.81 0.26 1.36
CA ILE A 164 17.52 1.02 2.40
C ILE A 164 19.01 1.13 2.07
N ASN A 165 19.63 0.00 1.70
CA ASN A 165 21.05 -0.05 1.37
C ASN A 165 21.37 0.69 0.07
N LYS A 166 20.52 0.56 -0.96
CA LYS A 166 20.75 1.19 -2.27
C LYS A 166 20.74 2.72 -2.21
N PHE A 167 19.80 3.30 -1.46
CA PHE A 167 19.59 4.75 -1.42
C PHE A 167 20.15 5.43 -0.17
N GLY A 168 20.76 4.68 0.75
CA GLY A 168 21.35 5.25 1.95
C GLY A 168 20.33 5.89 2.89
N PHE A 169 19.20 5.21 3.11
CA PHE A 169 18.22 5.61 4.11
C PHE A 169 18.85 5.64 5.52
N ARG A 170 18.19 6.31 6.46
CA ARG A 170 18.66 6.39 7.86
C ARG A 170 18.70 5.00 8.53
N SER A 171 19.66 4.79 9.42
CA SER A 171 19.86 3.50 10.12
C SER A 171 18.72 3.09 11.05
N ASN A 172 17.94 4.05 11.55
CA ASN A 172 16.81 3.83 12.46
C ASN A 172 15.44 3.85 11.76
N ILE A 173 15.39 3.68 10.44
CA ILE A 173 14.15 3.59 9.68
C ILE A 173 13.29 2.42 10.15
N LYS A 174 11.96 2.62 10.19
CA LYS A 174 11.01 1.52 10.42
C LYS A 174 10.76 0.82 9.09
N SER A 175 11.31 -0.37 8.90
CA SER A 175 11.16 -1.16 7.67
C SER A 175 10.19 -2.32 7.87
N ILE A 176 9.14 -2.41 7.08
CA ILE A 176 8.14 -3.48 7.14
C ILE A 176 7.92 -4.04 5.75
N SER A 177 7.98 -5.36 5.61
CA SER A 177 7.69 -6.07 4.36
C SER A 177 6.46 -6.94 4.56
N LEU A 178 5.39 -6.66 3.82
CA LEU A 178 4.14 -7.41 3.83
C LEU A 178 4.12 -8.45 2.70
N SER A 179 3.61 -9.63 3.01
CA SER A 179 3.46 -10.74 2.06
C SER A 179 2.20 -11.55 2.31
N GLY A 180 1.83 -12.40 1.36
CA GLY A 180 0.67 -13.30 1.48
C GLY A 180 -0.71 -12.64 1.38
N MET A 181 -0.80 -11.32 1.18
CA MET A 181 -2.09 -10.60 1.11
C MET A 181 -2.69 -10.53 -0.31
N GLY A 182 -1.93 -10.90 -1.34
CA GLY A 182 -2.38 -10.87 -2.74
C GLY A 182 -2.78 -9.47 -3.20
N CYS A 183 -3.85 -9.39 -3.99
CA CYS A 183 -4.31 -8.12 -4.56
C CYS A 183 -4.74 -7.07 -3.52
N SER A 184 -5.03 -7.47 -2.28
CA SER A 184 -5.36 -6.56 -1.18
C SER A 184 -4.14 -5.87 -0.56
N ALA A 185 -2.92 -6.33 -0.89
CA ALA A 185 -1.69 -5.86 -0.25
C ALA A 185 -1.48 -4.34 -0.41
N GLY A 186 -1.91 -3.75 -1.53
CA GLY A 186 -1.81 -2.32 -1.78
C GLY A 186 -2.54 -1.49 -0.71
N ILE A 187 -3.84 -1.71 -0.53
CA ILE A 187 -4.64 -0.94 0.45
C ILE A 187 -4.21 -1.22 1.89
N LEU A 188 -3.81 -2.47 2.20
CA LEU A 188 -3.31 -2.84 3.51
C LEU A 188 -1.99 -2.14 3.85
N SER A 189 -1.10 -1.98 2.87
CA SER A 189 0.16 -1.26 3.04
C SER A 189 -0.09 0.23 3.33
N ILE A 190 -1.06 0.84 2.67
CA ILE A 190 -1.50 2.21 2.96
C ILE A 190 -2.12 2.30 4.35
N SER A 191 -2.92 1.30 4.77
CA SER A 191 -3.50 1.26 6.11
C SER A 191 -2.44 1.19 7.19
N LEU A 192 -1.46 0.31 7.03
CA LEU A 192 -0.32 0.21 7.93
C LEU A 192 0.47 1.52 7.99
N ALA A 193 0.77 2.12 6.84
CA ALA A 193 1.48 3.40 6.79
C ALA A 193 0.69 4.53 7.47
N LYS A 194 -0.63 4.58 7.28
CA LYS A 194 -1.52 5.52 7.98
C LYS A 194 -1.41 5.34 9.49
N ASP A 195 -1.43 4.11 9.99
CA ASP A 195 -1.38 3.85 11.43
C ASP A 195 0.01 4.17 12.02
N LEU A 196 1.10 3.92 11.28
CA LEU A 196 2.44 4.38 11.65
C LEU A 196 2.52 5.91 11.72
N LEU A 197 1.97 6.60 10.72
CA LEU A 197 1.91 8.08 10.69
C LEU A 197 0.96 8.64 11.75
N LYS A 198 -0.01 7.86 12.24
CA LYS A 198 -0.79 8.27 13.42
C LYS A 198 0.06 8.18 14.68
N VAL A 199 0.93 7.20 14.82
CA VAL A 199 1.75 7.06 16.04
C VAL A 199 2.92 8.06 16.01
N HIS A 200 3.64 8.13 14.89
CA HIS A 200 4.84 8.95 14.72
C HIS A 200 4.53 10.31 14.11
N LYS A 201 4.73 11.38 14.88
CA LYS A 201 4.46 12.76 14.44
C LYS A 201 5.54 13.28 13.50
N ASN A 202 5.15 14.17 12.60
CA ASN A 202 6.05 14.88 11.68
C ASN A 202 6.94 13.94 10.86
N SER A 203 6.36 12.84 10.38
CA SER A 203 7.03 11.75 9.72
C SER A 203 6.63 11.60 8.25
N LEU A 204 7.56 11.06 7.45
CA LEU A 204 7.31 10.59 6.09
C LEU A 204 7.26 9.06 6.04
N ALA A 205 6.35 8.53 5.23
CA ALA A 205 6.28 7.11 4.94
C ALA A 205 6.38 6.88 3.44
N LEU A 206 7.26 5.97 3.03
CA LEU A 206 7.35 5.48 1.67
C LEU A 206 6.70 4.10 1.61
N VAL A 207 5.70 3.96 0.75
CA VAL A 207 5.00 2.70 0.51
C VAL A 207 5.36 2.20 -0.88
N LEU A 208 5.87 0.98 -0.97
CA LEU A 208 6.23 0.30 -2.21
C LEU A 208 5.25 -0.83 -2.45
N SER A 209 4.53 -0.79 -3.57
CA SER A 209 3.57 -1.81 -3.93
C SER A 209 4.00 -2.53 -5.19
N MET A 210 4.11 -3.86 -5.11
CA MET A 210 4.53 -4.68 -6.24
C MET A 210 4.14 -6.15 -6.15
N GLU A 211 4.20 -6.85 -7.28
CA GLU A 211 4.02 -8.30 -7.32
C GLU A 211 4.95 -8.95 -8.36
N ALA A 212 5.93 -9.73 -7.91
CA ALA A 212 6.88 -10.40 -8.80
C ALA A 212 6.14 -11.45 -9.65
N VAL A 213 6.24 -11.34 -10.98
CA VAL A 213 5.52 -12.24 -11.90
C VAL A 213 6.41 -13.40 -12.34
N SER A 214 7.74 -13.19 -12.38
CA SER A 214 8.72 -14.18 -12.85
C SER A 214 8.59 -15.60 -12.25
N PRO A 215 8.36 -15.79 -10.93
CA PRO A 215 8.49 -17.13 -10.34
C PRO A 215 7.28 -18.05 -10.55
N ASN A 216 6.15 -17.58 -11.10
CA ASN A 216 4.86 -18.26 -10.93
C ASN A 216 4.19 -18.76 -12.22
N GLY A 217 4.97 -19.05 -13.26
CA GLY A 217 4.43 -19.71 -14.46
C GLY A 217 3.91 -21.10 -14.14
N TYR A 218 2.58 -21.31 -14.19
CA TYR A 218 1.97 -22.62 -13.97
C TYR A 218 2.17 -23.51 -15.20
N LYS A 219 2.81 -24.68 -15.01
CA LYS A 219 3.15 -25.63 -16.07
C LYS A 219 2.18 -26.82 -16.21
N GLY A 220 1.11 -26.86 -15.42
CA GLY A 220 0.12 -27.94 -15.49
C GLY A 220 -1.02 -27.63 -16.47
N SER A 221 -2.03 -28.50 -16.50
CA SER A 221 -3.18 -28.39 -17.43
C SER A 221 -4.49 -27.95 -16.77
N THR A 222 -4.50 -27.74 -15.45
CA THR A 222 -5.70 -27.32 -14.71
C THR A 222 -6.14 -25.92 -15.14
N LYS A 223 -7.28 -25.84 -15.84
CA LYS A 223 -7.79 -24.59 -16.44
C LYS A 223 -7.90 -23.42 -15.46
N SER A 224 -8.40 -23.65 -14.24
CA SER A 224 -8.53 -22.58 -13.24
C SER A 224 -7.17 -21.98 -12.81
N MET A 225 -6.11 -22.78 -12.84
CA MET A 225 -4.75 -22.34 -12.51
C MET A 225 -4.07 -21.66 -13.70
N LEU A 226 -4.40 -22.04 -14.95
CA LEU A 226 -3.86 -21.41 -16.15
C LEU A 226 -4.29 -19.94 -16.32
N ILE A 227 -5.37 -19.51 -15.65
CA ILE A 227 -5.82 -18.12 -15.68
C ILE A 227 -4.71 -17.18 -15.19
N SER A 228 -3.91 -17.57 -14.18
CA SER A 228 -2.85 -16.73 -13.63
C SER A 228 -1.79 -16.36 -14.67
N ASN A 229 -1.42 -17.31 -15.54
CA ASN A 229 -0.47 -17.09 -16.63
C ASN A 229 -0.97 -16.00 -17.60
N VAL A 230 -2.30 -15.89 -17.77
CA VAL A 230 -2.91 -14.95 -18.72
C VAL A 230 -3.14 -13.58 -18.11
N ILE A 231 -3.55 -13.47 -16.84
CA ILE A 231 -4.01 -12.19 -16.27
C ILE A 231 -2.93 -11.37 -15.57
N PHE A 232 -1.86 -12.00 -15.07
CA PHE A 232 -0.86 -11.26 -14.32
C PHE A 232 0.13 -10.55 -15.25
N ARG A 233 0.36 -9.27 -14.95
CA ARG A 233 1.24 -8.38 -15.69
C ARG A 233 2.13 -7.64 -14.72
N MET A 234 3.24 -7.10 -15.22
CA MET A 234 4.14 -6.31 -14.39
C MET A 234 3.49 -4.96 -14.06
N GLY A 235 3.57 -4.56 -12.79
CA GLY A 235 3.01 -3.29 -12.33
C GLY A 235 3.53 -2.94 -10.95
N ARG A 236 3.99 -1.69 -10.77
CA ARG A 236 4.78 -1.29 -9.59
C ARG A 236 4.50 0.16 -9.26
N ALA A 237 4.42 0.47 -7.97
CA ALA A 237 4.20 1.83 -7.50
C ALA A 237 5.03 2.16 -6.26
N ALA A 238 5.55 3.38 -6.21
CA ALA A 238 6.09 4.00 -5.01
C ALA A 238 5.21 5.19 -4.61
N ILE A 239 4.79 5.25 -3.35
CA ILE A 239 3.80 6.20 -2.85
C ILE A 239 4.41 6.90 -1.63
N LEU A 240 4.47 8.24 -1.68
CA LEU A 240 4.98 9.07 -0.59
C LEU A 240 3.81 9.62 0.24
N LEU A 241 3.77 9.24 1.51
CA LEU A 241 2.80 9.70 2.49
C LEU A 241 3.47 10.60 3.54
N SER A 242 2.76 11.59 4.02
CA SER A 242 3.24 12.53 5.05
C SER A 242 2.15 12.86 6.05
N ASN A 243 2.52 13.10 7.31
CA ASN A 243 1.67 13.80 8.28
C ASN A 243 2.25 15.16 8.70
N ARG A 244 3.27 15.66 7.98
CA ARG A 244 3.90 16.96 8.26
C ARG A 244 2.98 18.08 7.79
N HIS A 245 2.80 19.09 8.63
CA HIS A 245 1.91 20.21 8.30
C HIS A 245 2.36 20.96 7.03
N GLN A 246 3.68 21.10 6.83
CA GLN A 246 4.27 21.77 5.67
C GLN A 246 3.97 21.07 4.33
N ASP A 247 3.72 19.76 4.35
CA ASP A 247 3.50 18.99 3.12
C ASP A 247 2.03 19.11 2.63
N LYS A 248 1.14 19.69 3.44
CA LYS A 248 -0.28 19.89 3.11
C LYS A 248 -0.49 20.61 1.78
N HIS A 249 0.32 21.63 1.48
CA HIS A 249 0.20 22.42 0.25
C HIS A 249 0.77 21.74 -0.99
N LYS A 250 1.64 20.73 -0.81
CA LYS A 250 2.26 19.96 -1.89
C LYS A 250 1.52 18.66 -2.19
N ALA A 251 0.63 18.25 -1.29
CA ALA A 251 -0.05 16.98 -1.37
C ALA A 251 -1.10 16.94 -2.47
N LYS A 252 -1.06 15.88 -3.29
CA LYS A 252 -2.10 15.59 -4.27
C LYS A 252 -3.42 15.22 -3.62
N TYR A 253 -3.37 14.44 -2.53
CA TYR A 253 -4.57 13.96 -1.87
C TYR A 253 -4.44 13.99 -0.35
N LYS A 254 -5.58 14.07 0.32
CA LYS A 254 -5.71 13.85 1.76
C LYS A 254 -6.46 12.53 1.97
N LEU A 255 -5.86 11.62 2.73
CA LEU A 255 -6.48 10.35 3.04
C LEU A 255 -7.60 10.56 4.07
N GLN A 256 -8.85 10.31 3.65
CA GLN A 256 -10.03 10.44 4.51
C GLN A 256 -10.38 9.10 5.14
N HIS A 257 -10.64 8.10 4.30
CA HIS A 257 -11.10 6.77 4.69
C HIS A 257 -10.36 5.71 3.85
N LEU A 258 -10.20 4.53 4.44
CA LEU A 258 -9.81 3.32 3.74
C LEU A 258 -11.03 2.40 3.79
N VAL A 259 -11.42 1.87 2.64
CA VAL A 259 -12.54 0.94 2.47
C VAL A 259 -11.96 -0.43 2.17
#